data_AF-L7IT52-F1
#
_entry.id   AF-L7IT52-F1
#
_cell.length_a   1.000
_cell.length_b   1.000
_cell.length_c   1.000
_cell.angle_alpha   90.00
_cell.angle_beta   90.00
_cell.angle_gamma   90.00
#
_symmetry.space_group_name_H-M   'P 1'
#
loop_
_entity.id
_entity.type
_entity.pdbx_description
1 polymer ?
#
loop_
_entity_poly.entity_id
_entity_poly.type
_entity_poly.pdbx_seq_one_letter_code
_entity_poly.pdbx_strand_id
1 'polypeptide(L)'
;MDAEFRRVHDTFKANLTAGELDYFRGSGLEHVQIALQRIQKEQEGKRQLLYLNRIDPYLKTMIEYGKVVEVFLNVSEILAFVWGPLKFLLMITSNFSDAFNSLLDTYQEIGEQIPLLESFKTLFQDSVNTHMRQLLVLIYEDILRFQLLALRYFRKKSERWRPF
;
A
#
# COMPACT_ATOMS: atom_id res chain seq x y z
N MET A 1 -14.53 -11.45 -8.77
CA MET A 1 -13.24 -10.77 -9.02
C MET A 1 -13.00 -10.79 -10.51
N ASP A 2 -12.85 -9.61 -11.10
CA ASP A 2 -12.45 -9.40 -12.50
C ASP A 2 -11.13 -10.13 -12.84
N ALA A 3 -11.00 -10.63 -14.07
CA ALA A 3 -9.91 -11.52 -14.45
C ALA A 3 -8.53 -10.83 -14.45
N GLU A 4 -8.47 -9.56 -14.87
CA GLU A 4 -7.20 -8.82 -14.91
C GLU A 4 -6.75 -8.42 -13.50
N PHE A 5 -7.69 -8.00 -12.66
CA PHE A 5 -7.42 -7.78 -11.23
C PHE A 5 -6.89 -9.03 -10.54
N ARG A 6 -7.50 -10.19 -10.81
CA ARG A 6 -7.05 -11.47 -10.27
C ARG A 6 -5.63 -11.79 -10.75
N ARG A 7 -5.34 -11.63 -12.04
CA ARG A 7 -4.01 -11.87 -12.63
C ARG A 7 -2.92 -11.05 -11.92
N VAL A 8 -3.15 -9.75 -11.76
CA VAL A 8 -2.23 -8.84 -11.07
C VAL A 8 -2.04 -9.25 -9.61
N HIS A 9 -3.14 -9.50 -8.90
CA HIS A 9 -3.14 -9.90 -7.51
C HIS A 9 -2.40 -11.21 -7.25
N ASP A 10 -2.66 -12.24 -8.07
CA ASP A 10 -2.02 -13.55 -7.92
C ASP A 10 -0.54 -13.51 -8.30
N THR A 11 -0.17 -12.67 -9.30
CA THR A 11 1.24 -12.42 -9.63
C THR A 11 1.99 -11.82 -8.45
N PHE A 12 1.41 -10.84 -7.76
CA PHE A 12 2.00 -10.27 -6.56
C PHE A 12 2.15 -11.33 -5.44
N LYS A 13 1.08 -12.08 -5.15
CA LYS A 13 1.06 -13.13 -4.13
C LYS A 13 2.10 -14.22 -4.37
N ALA A 14 2.34 -14.61 -5.62
CA ALA A 14 3.36 -15.60 -5.98
C ALA A 14 4.79 -15.16 -5.62
N ASN A 15 5.02 -13.87 -5.37
CA ASN A 15 6.32 -13.31 -5.02
C ASN A 15 6.48 -13.03 -3.50
N LEU A 16 5.50 -13.41 -2.69
CA LEU A 16 5.51 -13.27 -1.24
C LEU A 16 5.86 -14.58 -0.54
N THR A 17 6.47 -14.48 0.64
CA THR A 17 6.66 -15.65 1.51
C THR A 17 5.33 -16.07 2.15
N ALA A 18 5.24 -17.31 2.64
CA ALA A 18 4.06 -17.80 3.33
C ALA A 18 3.68 -16.93 4.56
N GLY A 19 4.69 -16.46 5.31
CA GLY A 19 4.45 -15.58 6.46
C GLY A 19 3.92 -14.21 6.08
N GLU A 20 4.39 -13.63 4.96
CA GLU A 20 3.86 -12.36 4.46
C GLU A 20 2.45 -12.50 3.89
N LEU A 21 2.16 -13.60 3.20
CA LEU A 21 0.80 -13.89 2.72
C LEU A 21 -0.19 -13.94 3.88
N ASP A 22 0.15 -14.65 4.96
CA ASP A 22 -0.68 -14.75 6.16
C ASP A 22 -0.85 -13.39 6.84
N TYR A 23 0.26 -12.68 7.05
CA TYR A 23 0.27 -11.36 7.67
C TYR A 23 -0.55 -10.32 6.88
N PHE A 24 -0.43 -10.30 5.55
CA PHE A 24 -1.13 -9.31 4.72
C PHE A 24 -2.62 -9.61 4.58
N ARG A 25 -3.04 -10.88 4.53
CA ARG A 25 -4.48 -11.23 4.45
C ARG A 25 -5.31 -10.69 5.60
N GLY A 26 -4.73 -10.59 6.80
CA GLY A 26 -5.38 -10.04 7.99
C GLY A 26 -5.23 -8.52 8.15
N SER A 27 -4.66 -7.82 7.16
CA SER A 27 -4.36 -6.39 7.28
C SER A 27 -5.46 -5.51 6.70
N GLY A 28 -5.70 -4.37 7.35
CA GLY A 28 -6.66 -3.35 6.95
C GLY A 28 -6.17 -1.95 7.28
N LEU A 29 -6.95 -0.93 6.91
CA LEU A 29 -6.60 0.47 7.15
C LEU A 29 -6.43 0.76 8.65
N GLU A 30 -7.29 0.21 9.48
CA GLU A 30 -7.23 0.34 10.94
C GLU A 30 -5.89 -0.15 11.49
N HIS A 31 -5.34 -1.23 10.92
CA HIS A 31 -4.06 -1.77 11.32
C HIS A 31 -2.88 -0.86 10.91
N VAL A 32 -3.01 -0.14 9.79
CA VAL A 32 -2.03 0.89 9.36
C VAL A 32 -2.09 2.08 10.31
N GLN A 33 -3.29 2.56 10.64
CA GLN A 33 -3.49 3.69 11.55
C GLN A 33 -2.93 3.41 12.95
N ILE A 34 -3.17 2.20 13.49
CA ILE A 34 -2.58 1.76 14.76
C ILE A 34 -1.05 1.75 14.68
N ALA A 35 -0.48 1.27 13.56
CA ALA A 35 0.97 1.27 13.38
C ALA A 35 1.55 2.69 13.33
N LEU A 36 0.90 3.62 12.63
CA LEU A 36 1.30 5.03 12.57
C LEU A 36 1.26 5.69 13.95
N GLN A 37 0.18 5.47 14.73
CA GLN A 37 0.08 5.98 16.10
C GLN A 37 1.20 5.45 17.00
N ARG A 38 1.53 4.16 16.87
CA ARG A 38 2.65 3.56 17.59
C ARG A 38 3.98 4.20 17.22
N ILE A 39 4.24 4.36 15.91
CA ILE A 39 5.47 4.97 15.40
C ILE A 39 5.62 6.41 15.90
N GLN A 40 4.54 7.20 15.85
CA GLN A 40 4.49 8.57 16.37
C GLN A 40 4.93 8.63 17.85
N LYS A 41 4.34 7.77 18.68
CA LYS A 41 4.65 7.71 20.13
C LYS A 41 6.11 7.31 20.39
N GLU A 42 6.64 6.35 19.64
CA GLU A 42 8.04 5.92 19.75
C GLU A 42 9.02 7.04 19.33
N GLN A 43 8.65 7.86 18.36
CA GLN A 43 9.44 8.97 17.83
C GLN A 43 9.46 10.21 18.73
N GLU A 44 8.33 10.54 19.37
CA GLU A 44 8.24 11.60 20.37
C GLU A 44 9.21 11.37 21.53
N GLY A 45 9.33 10.13 22.00
CA GLY A 45 10.30 9.74 23.03
C GLY A 45 11.76 9.88 22.58
N LYS A 46 12.04 9.86 21.27
CA LYS A 46 13.38 9.96 20.67
C LYS A 46 13.71 11.37 20.16
N ARG A 47 12.81 12.35 20.28
CA ARG A 47 12.91 13.70 19.67
C ARG A 47 13.16 13.68 18.15
N GLN A 48 12.73 12.62 17.48
CA GLN A 48 12.78 12.52 16.02
C GLN A 48 11.40 12.91 15.48
N LEU A 49 11.19 14.19 15.14
CA LEU A 49 9.92 14.60 14.52
C LEU A 49 9.93 14.18 13.05
N LEU A 50 9.28 13.06 12.72
CA LEU A 50 9.01 12.69 11.33
C LEU A 50 7.59 13.13 11.01
N TYR A 51 7.44 13.82 9.89
CA TYR A 51 6.13 14.31 9.46
C TYR A 51 5.34 13.14 8.86
N LEU A 52 4.60 12.43 9.72
CA LEU A 52 3.80 11.25 9.33
C LEU A 52 2.64 11.60 8.40
N ASN A 53 2.12 12.82 8.46
CA ASN A 53 1.02 13.29 7.61
C ASN A 53 1.34 13.22 6.11
N ARG A 54 2.62 13.08 5.71
CA ARG A 54 3.01 12.82 4.32
C ARG A 54 2.37 11.57 3.73
N ILE A 55 1.95 10.62 4.56
CA ILE A 55 1.27 9.41 4.07
C ILE A 55 -0.21 9.65 3.75
N ASP A 56 -0.82 10.72 4.24
CA ASP A 56 -2.25 10.96 4.14
C ASP A 56 -2.78 11.00 2.70
N PRO A 57 -2.08 11.59 1.71
CA PRO A 57 -2.51 11.52 0.31
C PRO A 57 -2.67 10.07 -0.16
N TYR A 58 -1.71 9.20 0.13
CA TYR A 58 -1.79 7.78 -0.24
C TYR A 58 -2.98 7.08 0.43
N LEU A 59 -3.16 7.29 1.74
CA LEU A 59 -4.27 6.67 2.48
C LEU A 59 -5.63 7.08 1.88
N LYS A 60 -5.81 8.37 1.60
CA LYS A 60 -7.04 8.90 0.98
C LYS A 60 -7.28 8.28 -0.39
N THR A 61 -6.26 8.28 -1.25
CA THR A 61 -6.34 7.69 -2.59
C THR A 61 -6.71 6.21 -2.54
N MET A 62 -6.16 5.43 -1.60
CA MET A 62 -6.49 4.00 -1.48
C MET A 62 -7.89 3.74 -0.91
N ILE A 63 -8.40 4.63 -0.05
CA ILE A 63 -9.80 4.59 0.40
C ILE A 63 -10.74 4.86 -0.77
N GLU A 64 -10.48 5.90 -1.57
CA GLU A 64 -11.26 6.21 -2.78
C GLU A 64 -11.20 5.09 -3.80
N TYR A 65 -9.99 4.58 -4.07
CA TYR A 65 -9.75 3.45 -4.96
C TYR A 65 -10.62 2.25 -4.56
N GLY A 66 -10.62 1.89 -3.27
CA GLY A 66 -11.44 0.82 -2.71
C GLY A 66 -12.93 0.94 -3.04
N LYS A 67 -13.49 2.14 -2.84
CA LYS A 67 -14.90 2.44 -3.14
C LYS A 67 -15.24 2.35 -4.62
N VAL A 68 -14.30 2.65 -5.51
CA VAL A 68 -14.53 2.54 -6.96
C VAL A 68 -14.50 1.07 -7.40
N VAL A 69 -13.57 0.28 -6.86
CA VAL A 69 -13.41 -1.13 -7.27
C VAL A 69 -14.36 -2.11 -6.56
N GLU A 70 -15.09 -1.66 -5.54
CA GLU A 70 -16.04 -2.51 -4.79
C GLU A 70 -17.15 -3.12 -5.63
N VAL A 71 -17.50 -2.46 -6.73
CA VAL A 71 -18.50 -2.94 -7.68
C VAL A 71 -18.00 -4.19 -8.44
N PHE A 72 -16.69 -4.40 -8.51
CA PHE A 72 -16.07 -5.44 -9.34
C PHE A 72 -15.37 -6.53 -8.52
N LEU A 73 -14.99 -6.23 -7.27
CA LEU A 73 -14.01 -6.99 -6.51
C LEU A 73 -14.47 -7.28 -5.08
N ASN A 74 -13.92 -8.35 -4.51
CA ASN A 74 -13.90 -8.49 -3.06
C ASN A 74 -12.83 -7.54 -2.50
N VAL A 75 -13.23 -6.31 -2.17
CA VAL A 75 -12.31 -5.22 -1.81
C VAL A 75 -11.47 -5.53 -0.60
N SER A 76 -12.04 -6.23 0.38
CA SER A 76 -11.32 -6.59 1.59
C SER A 76 -10.08 -7.42 1.26
N GLU A 77 -10.20 -8.40 0.37
CA GLU A 77 -9.06 -9.22 -0.07
C GLU A 77 -8.01 -8.36 -0.78
N ILE A 78 -8.42 -7.56 -1.76
CA ILE A 78 -7.48 -6.81 -2.61
C ILE A 78 -6.78 -5.68 -1.86
N LEU A 79 -7.50 -4.96 -1.00
CA LEU A 79 -6.92 -3.91 -0.19
C LEU A 79 -6.09 -4.46 0.96
N ALA A 80 -6.32 -5.69 1.43
CA ALA A 80 -5.45 -6.32 2.42
C ALA A 80 -3.98 -6.36 1.93
N PHE A 81 -3.78 -6.64 0.64
CA PHE A 81 -2.46 -6.63 0.00
C PHE A 81 -1.95 -5.23 -0.37
N VAL A 82 -2.73 -4.17 -0.15
CA VAL A 82 -2.24 -2.78 -0.19
C VAL A 82 -1.84 -2.34 1.21
N TRP A 83 -2.70 -2.58 2.20
CA TRP A 83 -2.51 -2.16 3.59
C TRP A 83 -1.42 -2.95 4.31
N GLY A 84 -1.36 -4.26 4.09
CA GLY A 84 -0.39 -5.16 4.71
C GLY A 84 1.06 -4.78 4.41
N PRO A 85 1.46 -4.71 3.13
CA PRO A 85 2.81 -4.28 2.76
C PRO A 85 3.13 -2.87 3.24
N LEU A 86 2.18 -1.92 3.14
CA LEU A 86 2.39 -0.57 3.65
C LEU A 86 2.71 -0.57 5.15
N LYS A 87 1.87 -1.23 5.95
CA LYS A 87 2.08 -1.36 7.40
C LYS A 87 3.44 -1.99 7.70
N PHE A 88 3.77 -3.08 7.01
CA PHE A 88 5.03 -3.77 7.20
C PHE A 88 6.23 -2.85 6.89
N LEU A 89 6.21 -2.17 5.75
CA LEU A 89 7.27 -1.25 5.33
C LEU A 89 7.44 -0.09 6.32
N LEU A 90 6.35 0.49 6.82
CA LEU A 90 6.39 1.53 7.84
C LEU A 90 7.06 1.03 9.14
N MET A 91 6.69 -0.16 9.61
CA MET A 91 7.23 -0.71 10.85
C MET A 91 8.72 -1.06 10.75
N ILE A 92 9.17 -1.65 9.63
CA ILE A 92 10.58 -2.05 9.50
C ILE A 92 11.51 -0.85 9.27
N THR A 93 11.00 0.24 8.68
CA THR A 93 11.79 1.43 8.40
C THR A 93 11.77 2.45 9.54
N SER A 94 10.82 2.38 10.49
CA SER A 94 10.61 3.40 11.53
C SER A 94 11.81 3.72 12.42
N ASN A 95 12.77 2.80 12.54
CA ASN A 95 14.01 3.00 13.31
C ASN A 95 15.17 3.58 12.48
N PHE A 96 14.97 3.82 11.18
CA PHE A 96 15.98 4.30 10.23
C PHE A 96 15.49 5.57 9.55
N SER A 97 15.81 6.73 10.13
CA SER A 97 15.26 8.04 9.72
C SER A 97 15.30 8.29 8.22
N ASP A 98 16.43 8.04 7.55
CA ASP A 98 16.57 8.30 6.11
C ASP A 98 15.68 7.37 5.27
N ALA A 99 15.66 6.08 5.62
CA ALA A 99 14.83 5.09 4.92
C ALA A 99 13.34 5.36 5.13
N PHE A 100 12.96 5.74 6.36
CA PHE A 100 11.58 6.08 6.69
C PHE A 100 11.13 7.37 5.99
N ASN A 101 11.96 8.40 5.98
CA ASN A 101 11.67 9.65 5.25
C ASN A 101 11.48 9.38 3.76
N SER A 102 12.41 8.66 3.13
CA SER A 102 12.31 8.30 1.71
C SER A 102 11.06 7.47 1.41
N LEU A 103 10.69 6.55 2.30
CA LEU A 103 9.46 5.78 2.16
C LEU A 103 8.21 6.67 2.21
N LEU A 104 8.14 7.60 3.17
CA LEU A 104 7.03 8.53 3.30
C LEU A 104 6.92 9.49 2.11
N ASP A 105 8.04 10.03 1.63
CA ASP A 105 8.06 10.90 0.45
C ASP A 105 7.55 10.16 -0.78
N THR A 106 7.98 8.91 -0.97
CA THR A 106 7.52 8.09 -2.11
C THR A 106 6.02 7.81 -2.03
N TYR A 107 5.48 7.48 -0.84
CA TYR A 107 4.04 7.28 -0.70
C TYR A 107 3.25 8.58 -0.89
N GLN A 108 3.78 9.71 -0.43
CA GLN A 108 3.17 11.01 -0.69
C GLN A 108 3.05 11.26 -2.20
N GLU A 109 4.15 11.11 -2.94
CA GLU A 109 4.19 11.30 -4.39
C GLU A 109 3.19 10.38 -5.12
N ILE A 110 3.14 9.10 -4.76
CA ILE A 110 2.16 8.15 -5.33
C ILE A 110 0.72 8.62 -5.07
N GLY A 111 0.43 9.03 -3.83
CA GLY A 111 -0.90 9.52 -3.44
C GLY A 111 -1.32 10.78 -4.19
N GLU A 112 -0.38 11.69 -4.45
CA GLU A 112 -0.62 12.96 -5.15
C GLU A 112 -0.70 12.81 -6.68
N GLN A 113 -0.04 11.81 -7.26
CA GLN A 113 -0.07 11.57 -8.71
C GLN A 113 -1.32 10.83 -9.20
N ILE A 114 -1.99 10.06 -8.34
CA ILE A 114 -3.22 9.38 -8.72
C ILE A 114 -4.37 10.41 -8.70
N PRO A 115 -5.07 10.63 -9.83
CA PRO A 115 -6.16 11.59 -9.89
C PRO A 115 -7.31 11.18 -8.97
N LEU A 116 -8.08 12.16 -8.46
CA LEU A 116 -9.25 11.92 -7.61
C LEU A 116 -10.24 10.96 -8.29
N LEU A 117 -10.24 9.70 -7.85
CA LEU A 117 -10.95 8.61 -8.54
C LEU A 117 -12.46 8.71 -8.33
N GLU A 118 -12.90 9.24 -7.18
CA GLU A 118 -14.32 9.44 -6.92
C GLU A 118 -14.97 10.41 -7.91
N SER A 119 -14.25 11.42 -8.41
CA SER A 119 -14.76 12.36 -9.41
C SER A 119 -15.13 11.70 -10.74
N PHE A 120 -14.59 10.51 -11.01
CA PHE A 120 -14.84 9.74 -12.23
C PHE A 120 -15.62 8.44 -11.95
N LYS A 121 -16.20 8.28 -10.74
CA LYS A 121 -16.91 7.05 -10.32
C LYS A 121 -17.95 6.59 -11.33
N THR A 122 -18.71 7.52 -11.91
CA THR A 122 -19.74 7.21 -12.94
C THR A 122 -19.14 6.63 -14.21
N LEU A 123 -17.96 7.12 -14.64
CA LEU A 123 -17.25 6.60 -15.81
C LEU A 123 -16.69 5.20 -15.57
N PHE A 124 -16.23 4.92 -14.33
CA PHE A 124 -15.72 3.61 -13.94
C PHE A 124 -16.83 2.55 -13.80
N GLN A 125 -18.04 2.96 -13.41
CA GLN A 125 -19.19 2.06 -13.23
C GLN A 125 -19.89 1.68 -14.53
N ASP A 126 -19.71 2.46 -15.59
CA ASP A 126 -20.26 2.14 -16.89
C ASP A 126 -19.53 0.93 -17.52
N SER A 127 -20.27 -0.16 -17.68
CA SER A 127 -19.78 -1.41 -18.26
C SER A 127 -19.22 -1.27 -19.70
N VAL A 128 -19.59 -0.22 -20.43
CA VAL A 128 -19.11 0.06 -21.78
C VAL A 128 -17.69 0.67 -21.75
N ASN A 129 -17.28 1.28 -20.63
CA ASN A 129 -16.00 1.97 -20.51
C ASN A 129 -14.86 1.01 -20.09
N THR A 130 -14.53 0.07 -20.97
CA THR A 130 -13.44 -0.91 -20.74
C THR A 130 -12.09 -0.25 -20.45
N HIS A 131 -11.79 0.89 -21.07
CA HIS A 131 -10.57 1.67 -20.83
C HIS A 131 -10.44 2.16 -19.38
N MET A 132 -11.55 2.57 -18.78
CA MET A 132 -11.55 3.04 -17.38
C MET A 132 -11.29 1.90 -16.41
N ARG A 133 -11.84 0.71 -16.68
CA ARG A 133 -11.50 -0.50 -15.91
C ARG A 133 -10.02 -0.85 -16.04
N GLN A 134 -9.47 -0.81 -17.25
CA GLN A 134 -8.05 -1.07 -17.49
C GLN A 134 -7.16 -0.10 -16.71
N LEU A 135 -7.54 1.18 -16.63
CA LEU A 135 -6.81 2.17 -15.83
C LEU A 135 -6.75 1.79 -14.35
N LEU A 136 -7.86 1.32 -13.77
CA LEU A 136 -7.87 0.87 -12.37
C LEU A 136 -6.95 -0.34 -12.15
N VAL A 137 -6.93 -1.29 -13.09
CA VAL A 137 -6.00 -2.44 -13.06
C VAL A 137 -4.56 -1.96 -13.10
N LEU A 138 -4.23 -1.02 -13.98
CA LEU A 138 -2.86 -0.48 -14.11
C LEU A 138 -2.41 0.23 -12.84
N ILE A 139 -3.29 1.05 -12.24
CA ILE A 139 -3.02 1.70 -10.95
C ILE A 139 -2.70 0.65 -9.88
N TYR A 140 -3.50 -0.41 -9.79
CA TYR A 140 -3.26 -1.49 -8.84
C TYR A 140 -1.95 -2.23 -9.09
N GLU A 141 -1.67 -2.56 -10.35
CA GLU A 141 -0.43 -3.23 -10.75
C GLU A 141 0.81 -2.41 -10.39
N ASP A 142 0.80 -1.11 -10.65
CA ASP A 142 1.92 -0.22 -10.33
C ASP A 142 2.14 -0.07 -8.82
N ILE A 143 1.06 0.02 -8.03
CA ILE A 143 1.14 0.06 -6.56
C ILE A 143 1.76 -1.23 -6.03
N LEU A 144 1.23 -2.39 -6.44
CA LEU A 144 1.75 -3.68 -5.99
C LEU A 144 3.20 -3.89 -6.44
N ARG A 145 3.56 -3.44 -7.65
CA ARG A 145 4.92 -3.50 -8.15
C ARG A 145 5.87 -2.67 -7.29
N PHE A 146 5.51 -1.43 -6.97
CA PHE A 146 6.30 -0.58 -6.06
C PHE A 146 6.48 -1.26 -4.70
N GLN A 147 5.40 -1.72 -4.09
CA GLN A 147 5.44 -2.39 -2.79
C GLN A 147 6.31 -3.63 -2.82
N LEU A 148 6.24 -4.44 -3.88
CA LEU A 148 7.08 -5.62 -4.04
C LEU A 148 8.58 -5.26 -4.13
N LEU A 149 8.92 -4.20 -4.86
CA LEU A 149 10.30 -3.71 -4.96
C LEU A 149 10.81 -3.24 -3.60
N ALA A 150 10.01 -2.46 -2.88
CA ALA A 150 10.33 -2.00 -1.54
C ALA A 150 10.52 -3.19 -0.57
N LEU A 151 9.59 -4.14 -0.54
CA LEU A 151 9.69 -5.35 0.28
C LEU A 151 10.99 -6.11 -0.01
N ARG A 152 11.31 -6.37 -1.28
CA ARG A 152 12.55 -7.06 -1.68
C ARG A 152 13.81 -6.32 -1.24
N TYR A 153 13.82 -4.99 -1.36
CA TYR A 153 14.94 -4.17 -0.93
C TYR A 153 15.18 -4.28 0.58
N PHE A 154 14.12 -4.14 1.38
CA PHE A 154 14.25 -4.17 2.83
C PHE A 154 14.47 -5.59 3.39
N ARG A 155 13.96 -6.65 2.74
CA ARG A 155 14.32 -8.05 3.07
C ARG A 155 15.82 -8.31 2.93
N LYS A 156 16.41 -7.89 1.81
CA LYS A 156 17.87 -8.07 1.58
C LYS A 156 18.71 -7.33 2.61
N LYS A 157 18.23 -6.19 3.11
CA LYS A 157 18.89 -5.51 4.23
C LYS A 157 18.67 -6.25 5.54
N SER A 158 17.45 -6.65 5.92
CA SER A 158 17.24 -7.35 7.19
C SER A 158 18.04 -8.66 7.29
N GLU A 159 18.24 -9.40 6.20
CA GLU A 159 19.05 -10.62 6.17
C GLU A 159 20.57 -10.35 6.30
N ARG A 160 21.04 -9.24 5.73
CA ARG A 160 22.45 -8.83 5.79
C ARG A 160 22.84 -8.20 7.13
N TRP A 161 21.85 -7.74 7.89
CA TRP A 161 22.02 -7.13 9.20
C TRP A 161 21.51 -8.07 10.30
N ARG A 162 22.30 -9.10 10.62
CA ARG A 162 22.18 -9.81 11.90
C ARG A 162 23.10 -9.11 12.91
N PRO A 163 22.60 -8.47 13.98
CA PRO A 163 23.46 -8.18 15.11
C PRO A 163 23.84 -9.53 15.72
N PHE A 164 25.14 -9.78 15.85
CA PHE A 164 25.67 -10.87 16.66
C PHE A 164 25.26 -10.67 18.13
#